data_AF-A0A529TUR1-F1
#
_entry.id   AF-A0A529TUR1-F1
#
_cell.length_a   1.000
_cell.length_b   1.000
_cell.length_c   1.000
_cell.angle_alpha   90.00
_cell.angle_beta   90.00
_cell.angle_gamma   90.00
#
_symmetry.space_group_name_H-M   'P 1'
#
loop_
_entity.id
_entity.type
_entity.pdbx_description
1 polymer ?
#
loop_
_entity_poly.entity_id
_entity_poly.type
_entity_poly.pdbx_seq_one_letter_code
_entity_poly.pdbx_strand_id
1 'polypeptide(L)'
;LLVAANKDTLTNPALIDASLKALNDGHFLKSANGAIGTMDKAKMEAMGGYLFASGILLDGNGKALKEKPDLAAYFTNEFLGA
;
A
#
# COMPACT_ATOMS: atom_id res chain seq x y z
N LEU A 1 -10.46 11.98 -7.06
CA LEU A 1 -11.33 10.89 -6.52
C LEU A 1 -11.30 10.85 -5.00
N LEU A 2 -10.14 10.67 -4.35
CA LEU A 2 -10.03 10.57 -2.89
C LEU A 2 -10.50 11.83 -2.13
N VAL A 3 -10.05 13.02 -2.55
CA VAL A 3 -10.44 14.30 -1.92
C VAL A 3 -11.94 14.58 -2.06
N ALA A 4 -12.50 14.29 -3.25
CA ALA A 4 -13.92 14.48 -3.51
C ALA A 4 -14.82 13.54 -2.71
N ALA A 5 -14.33 12.35 -2.36
CA ALA A 5 -15.05 11.35 -1.57
C ALA A 5 -14.95 11.58 -0.05
N ASN A 6 -13.99 12.39 0.41
CA ASN A 6 -13.64 12.55 1.83
C ASN A 6 -13.60 14.03 2.26
N LYS A 7 -14.56 14.83 1.77
CA LYS A 7 -14.55 16.30 1.92
C LYS A 7 -14.56 16.76 3.38
N ASP A 8 -15.23 16.01 4.26
CA ASP A 8 -15.39 16.38 5.66
C ASP A 8 -14.12 16.11 6.49
N THR A 9 -13.29 15.15 6.06
CA THR A 9 -12.01 14.80 6.71
C THR A 9 -10.81 15.55 6.13
N LEU A 10 -10.92 16.04 4.89
CA LEU A 10 -9.84 16.69 4.14
C LEU A 10 -10.15 18.18 3.94
N THR A 11 -10.24 18.90 5.06
CA THR A 11 -10.77 20.27 5.15
C THR A 11 -9.91 21.35 4.48
N ASN A 12 -8.67 21.03 4.11
CA ASN A 12 -7.79 21.93 3.37
C ASN A 12 -7.23 21.26 2.10
N PRO A 13 -7.99 21.26 1.00
CA PRO A 13 -7.57 20.69 -0.29
C PRO A 13 -6.27 21.31 -0.83
N ALA A 14 -6.07 22.62 -0.65
CA ALA A 14 -4.89 23.31 -1.14
C ALA A 14 -3.60 22.82 -0.45
N LEU A 15 -3.66 22.52 0.85
CA LEU A 15 -2.55 21.92 1.58
C LEU A 15 -2.24 20.50 1.08
N ILE A 16 -3.29 19.72 0.77
CA ILE A 16 -3.13 18.35 0.26
C ILE A 16 -2.44 18.36 -1.10
N ASP A 17 -2.87 19.25 -2.00
CA ASP A 17 -2.28 19.40 -3.32
C ASP A 17 -0.83 19.90 -3.23
N ALA A 18 -0.55 20.90 -2.37
CA ALA A 18 0.79 21.41 -2.14
C ALA A 18 1.73 20.36 -1.53
N SER A 19 1.24 19.57 -0.58
CA SER A 19 1.99 18.48 0.04
C SER A 19 2.35 17.38 -0.97
N LEU A 20 1.37 16.95 -1.77
CA LEU A 20 1.60 15.94 -2.80
C LEU A 20 2.56 16.45 -3.89
N LYS A 21 2.46 17.73 -4.25
CA LYS A 21 3.41 18.39 -5.15
C LYS A 21 4.83 18.39 -4.59
N ALA A 22 5.00 18.74 -3.32
CA ALA A 22 6.32 18.74 -2.67
C ALA A 22 6.93 17.33 -2.61
N LEU A 23 6.13 16.30 -2.33
CA LEU A 23 6.58 14.90 -2.35
C LEU A 23 7.03 14.46 -3.74
N ASN A 24 6.30 14.88 -4.79
CA ASN A 24 6.64 14.54 -6.17
C ASN A 24 7.89 15.27 -6.66
N ASP A 25 7.96 16.59 -6.43
CA ASP A 25 9.10 17.43 -6.82
C ASP A 25 10.37 17.03 -6.06
N GLY A 26 10.24 16.63 -4.80
CA GLY A 26 11.35 16.13 -3.98
C GLY A 26 11.72 14.67 -4.22
N HIS A 27 11.06 13.99 -5.16
CA HIS A 27 11.27 12.57 -5.47
C HIS A 27 11.17 11.63 -4.25
N PHE A 28 10.42 12.01 -3.20
CA PHE A 28 10.30 11.23 -1.97
C PHE A 28 9.63 9.86 -2.16
N LEU A 29 8.88 9.70 -3.25
CA LEU A 29 8.18 8.46 -3.59
C LEU A 29 8.98 7.57 -4.56
N LYS A 30 10.20 7.99 -4.94
CA LYS A 30 11.10 7.31 -5.88
C LYS A 30 12.40 6.99 -5.16
N SER A 31 12.87 5.75 -5.25
CA SER A 31 14.22 5.43 -4.76
C SER A 31 15.28 6.11 -5.62
N ALA A 32 16.50 6.24 -5.10
CA ALA A 32 17.60 6.94 -5.77
C ALA A 32 17.94 6.40 -7.18
N ASN A 33 17.68 5.11 -7.42
CA ASN A 33 17.81 4.45 -8.72
C ASN A 33 16.59 4.60 -9.64
N GLY A 34 15.60 5.38 -9.22
CA GLY A 34 14.42 5.68 -10.00
C GLY A 34 13.25 4.70 -9.85
N ALA A 35 13.40 3.62 -9.09
CA ALA A 35 12.32 2.66 -8.90
C ALA A 35 11.24 3.25 -7.98
N ILE A 36 9.97 3.08 -8.35
CA ILE A 36 8.82 3.42 -7.52
C ILE A 36 8.04 2.13 -7.31
N GLY A 37 7.62 1.85 -6.08
CA GLY A 37 6.60 0.83 -5.82
C GLY A 37 7.04 -0.63 -6.02
N THR A 38 8.33 -0.92 -6.25
CA THR A 38 8.79 -2.32 -6.32
C THR A 38 8.56 -3.03 -4.99
N MET A 39 7.68 -4.03 -5.03
CA MET A 39 7.39 -4.86 -3.87
C MET A 39 8.39 -6.02 -3.81
N ASP A 40 9.12 -6.08 -2.71
CA ASP A 40 10.02 -7.19 -2.40
C ASP A 40 9.20 -8.41 -1.94
N LYS A 41 9.33 -9.52 -2.65
CA LYS A 41 8.56 -10.74 -2.38
C LYS A 41 8.79 -11.28 -0.97
N ALA A 42 10.04 -11.34 -0.52
CA ALA A 42 10.36 -11.88 0.80
C ALA A 42 9.77 -11.01 1.92
N LYS A 43 9.80 -9.68 1.76
CA LYS A 43 9.18 -8.75 2.73
C LYS A 43 7.67 -8.89 2.75
N MET A 44 7.01 -9.02 1.59
CA MET A 44 5.56 -9.19 1.50
C MET A 44 5.10 -10.52 2.13
N GLU A 45 5.83 -11.61 1.88
CA GLU A 45 5.55 -12.92 2.49
C GLU A 45 5.79 -12.94 4.00
N ALA A 46 6.84 -12.28 4.48
CA ALA A 46 7.12 -12.16 5.91
C ALA A 46 6.03 -11.35 6.63
N MET A 47 5.64 -10.20 6.05
CA MET A 47 4.58 -9.35 6.58
C MET A 47 3.24 -10.08 6.62
N GLY A 48 2.80 -10.66 5.51
CA GLY A 48 1.53 -11.42 5.51
C GLY A 48 1.59 -12.67 6.39
N GLY A 49 2.76 -13.31 6.52
CA GLY A 49 2.99 -14.39 7.47
C GLY A 49 2.81 -13.96 8.92
N TYR A 50 3.34 -12.79 9.30
CA TYR A 50 3.13 -12.19 10.60
C TYR A 50 1.66 -11.86 10.87
N LEU A 51 0.96 -11.26 9.89
CA LEU A 51 -0.46 -10.93 10.02
C LEU A 51 -1.33 -12.17 10.21
N PHE A 52 -1.02 -13.25 9.48
CA PHE A 52 -1.67 -14.55 9.66
C PHE A 52 -1.40 -15.13 11.06
N ALA A 53 -0.13 -15.18 11.48
CA ALA A 53 0.27 -15.71 12.78
C ALA A 53 -0.34 -14.92 13.96
N SER A 54 -0.57 -13.62 13.76
CA SER A 54 -1.18 -12.74 14.76
C SER A 54 -2.72 -12.79 14.77
N GLY A 55 -3.34 -13.59 13.89
CA GLY A 55 -4.81 -13.69 13.78
C GLY A 55 -5.49 -12.42 13.23
N ILE A 56 -4.74 -11.54 12.56
CA ILE A 56 -5.23 -10.26 12.02
C ILE A 56 -5.98 -10.47 10.70
N LEU A 57 -5.60 -11.50 9.92
CA LEU A 57 -6.27 -11.80 8.66
C LEU A 57 -7.61 -12.48 8.93
N LEU A 58 -8.71 -11.82 8.52
CA LEU A 58 -10.08 -12.29 8.71
C LEU A 58 -10.73 -12.70 7.39
N ASP A 59 -11.70 -13.60 7.46
CA ASP A 59 -12.59 -13.95 6.35
C ASP A 59 -13.72 -12.91 6.17
N GLY A 60 -14.58 -13.13 5.17
CA GLY A 60 -15.71 -12.25 4.89
C GLY A 60 -16.76 -12.14 6.01
N ASN A 61 -16.69 -13.01 7.03
CA ASN A 61 -17.54 -12.99 8.21
C ASN A 61 -16.82 -12.40 9.43
N GLY A 62 -15.59 -11.87 9.28
CA GLY A 62 -14.79 -11.30 10.35
C GLY A 62 -14.10 -12.33 11.25
N LYS A 63 -13.98 -13.59 10.80
CA LYS A 63 -13.31 -14.65 11.58
C LYS A 63 -11.88 -14.86 11.08
N ALA A 64 -10.93 -15.06 11.99
CA ALA A 64 -9.53 -15.31 11.62
C ALA A 64 -9.38 -16.47 10.62
N LEU A 65 -8.54 -16.27 9.61
CA LEU A 65 -8.21 -17.28 8.60
C LEU A 65 -7.57 -18.49 9.26
N LYS A 66 -8.01 -19.69 8.85
CA LYS A 66 -7.47 -20.96 9.35
C LYS A 66 -6.28 -21.47 8.54
N GLU A 67 -6.21 -21.07 7.28
CA GLU A 67 -5.18 -21.48 6.35
C GLU A 67 -4.44 -20.25 5.83
N LYS A 68 -3.12 -20.38 5.69
CA LYS A 68 -2.29 -19.28 5.19
C LYS A 68 -2.55 -19.14 3.69
N PRO A 69 -3.01 -17.97 3.21
CA PRO A 69 -3.22 -17.75 1.79
C PRO A 69 -1.88 -17.69 1.04
N ASP A 70 -1.92 -17.89 -0.28
CA ASP A 70 -0.79 -17.59 -1.15
C ASP A 70 -0.61 -16.07 -1.27
N LEU A 71 0.21 -15.51 -0.37
CA LEU A 71 0.50 -14.09 -0.30
C LEU A 71 1.28 -13.59 -1.53
N ALA A 72 2.00 -14.48 -2.22
CA ALA A 72 2.75 -14.12 -3.41
C ALA A 72 1.83 -13.81 -4.60
N ALA A 73 0.63 -14.39 -4.62
CA ALA A 73 -0.38 -14.10 -5.64
C ALA A 73 -1.12 -12.78 -5.41
N TYR A 74 -0.93 -12.11 -4.26
CA TYR A 74 -1.69 -10.90 -3.89
C TYR A 74 -1.02 -9.59 -4.32
N PHE A 75 0.20 -9.66 -4.86
CA PHE A 75 0.89 -8.49 -5.38
C PHE A 75 1.59 -8.83 -6.70
N THR A 76 1.79 -7.82 -7.52
CA THR A 76 2.56 -7.95 -8.76
C THR A 76 3.34 -6.67 -9.03
N ASN A 77 4.54 -6.83 -9.57
CA ASN A 77 5.37 -5.75 -10.08
C ASN A 77 5.25 -5.60 -11.61
N GLU A 78 4.43 -6.43 -12.28
CA GLU A 78 4.30 -6.46 -13.74
C GLU A 78 3.87 -5.12 -14.36
N PHE A 79 3.14 -4.31 -13.60
CA PHE A 79 2.66 -3.00 -14.04
C PHE A 79 3.60 -1.84 -13.68
N LEU A 80 4.73 -2.12 -13.02
CA LEU A 80 5.76 -1.09 -12.80
C LEU A 80 6.48 -0.90 -14.14
N GLY A 81 6.18 0.22 -14.80
CA GLY A 81 6.83 0.61 -16.05
C GLY A 81 8.35 0.63 -15.90
N ALA A 82 9.05 0.32 -17.00
CA ALA A 82 10.50 0.33 -17.09
C ALA A 82 11.10 1.73 -16.85
#